data_AF-A0A843F6G1-F1
#
_entry.id   AF-A0A843F6G1-F1
#
_cell.length_a   1.000
_cell.length_b   1.000
_cell.length_c   1.000
_cell.angle_alpha   90.00
_cell.angle_beta   90.00
_cell.angle_gamma   90.00
#
_symmetry.space_group_name_H-M   'P 1'
#
loop_
_entity.id
_entity.type
_entity.pdbx_description
1 polymer ?
#
loop_
_entity_poly.entity_id
_entity_poly.type
_entity_poly.pdbx_seq_one_letter_code
_entity_poly.pdbx_strand_id
1 'polypeptide(L)'
;MDEIGTFRGNNFESVEFGSGLISIGYQAFRDCDRLVGTNGEALKFPASLEVIDTLAFYHCNVLKGIEFVGDSNLEQIGKRAFESCVLLASVTSTSATDTDLLVNDDAFKGCTALTYFELNNAETFGNNVLDGCKGLLTLKLPAATVLPKAAYDECTVLQYVDLSLMTELVDGMFKNLTSLIYIDIASVTSIGASAFYGCNNLVTVDITSAETIGASAFYGCTSLTTVTATSATVVGANAFDGCKLFTGIQSYESLVSIGEYAFNDCISLTVVGGTLELPLAESIGTAAFYNCAITGFVLGPRVNFIGDRALHNNNLLTIAVDEDNPYFKIVDGVLYDEGLTVLMYSPAKNTVASVTIPDSVLSIKPYAFQGATKLKSVVFPTSSLSIGEYAFYASGISGKLTITEYVSSIGAYAFADCTALTELVIETISPDVLGAYAFKGCSSLESLTIPIKVQMVTDGKDPVFDTESNITRYSFVGFGKSDLAANYYSTYATKMPWYYSTPGTANISVSFADGVTDIDAYMFKATAGNSRVLSINMPDTVT
;
A
#
# COMPACT_ATOMS: atom_id res chain seq x y z
N MET A 1 -18.44 58.64 -5.50
CA MET A 1 -17.28 58.51 -6.41
C MET A 1 -17.33 57.09 -6.89
N ASP A 2 -17.27 56.93 -8.21
CA ASP A 2 -17.28 55.67 -8.95
C ASP A 2 -15.88 55.02 -8.96
N GLU A 3 -14.81 55.81 -8.92
CA GLU A 3 -13.41 55.35 -8.85
C GLU A 3 -12.66 55.95 -7.65
N ILE A 4 -11.80 55.14 -7.01
CA ILE A 4 -10.90 55.57 -5.94
C ILE A 4 -9.44 55.62 -6.42
N GLY A 5 -8.82 56.81 -6.31
CA GLY A 5 -7.39 57.04 -6.56
C GLY A 5 -6.48 56.69 -5.37
N THR A 6 -5.25 57.23 -5.33
CA THR A 6 -4.26 56.86 -4.30
C THR A 6 -4.36 57.66 -3.00
N PHE A 7 -4.37 56.92 -1.91
CA PHE A 7 -4.25 57.34 -0.52
C PHE A 7 -3.12 56.58 0.20
N ARG A 8 -2.08 56.18 -0.52
CA ARG A 8 -0.95 55.42 0.02
C ARG A 8 -0.38 56.02 1.32
N GLY A 9 -0.19 55.18 2.35
CA GLY A 9 0.43 55.54 3.62
C GLY A 9 -0.37 56.51 4.49
N ASN A 10 -1.68 56.67 4.23
CA ASN A 10 -2.52 57.55 5.04
C ASN A 10 -2.91 56.92 6.37
N ASN A 11 -3.23 57.78 7.35
CA ASN A 11 -3.58 57.40 8.71
C ASN A 11 -5.10 57.27 8.93
N PHE A 12 -5.86 56.84 7.92
CA PHE A 12 -7.30 56.67 8.06
C PHE A 12 -7.62 55.61 9.12
N GLU A 13 -8.53 55.95 10.03
CA GLU A 13 -8.96 55.04 11.10
C GLU A 13 -10.25 54.30 10.75
N SER A 14 -10.97 54.73 9.72
CA SER A 14 -12.12 54.03 9.18
C SER A 14 -12.40 54.45 7.73
N VAL A 15 -13.03 53.57 6.96
CA VAL A 15 -13.61 53.89 5.65
C VAL A 15 -14.96 53.19 5.48
N GLU A 16 -15.88 53.88 4.81
CA GLU A 16 -17.16 53.34 4.36
C GLU A 16 -17.27 53.58 2.86
N PHE A 17 -17.44 52.51 2.09
CA PHE A 17 -17.59 52.60 0.64
C PHE A 17 -19.06 52.78 0.26
N GLY A 18 -19.35 53.82 -0.52
CA GLY A 18 -20.70 54.08 -1.01
C GLY A 18 -21.17 53.04 -2.03
N SER A 19 -22.47 52.82 -2.12
CA SER A 19 -23.12 51.78 -2.95
C SER A 19 -22.97 51.94 -4.48
N GLY A 20 -22.23 52.94 -4.94
CA GLY A 20 -21.95 53.17 -6.37
C GLY A 20 -20.45 53.15 -6.69
N LEU A 21 -19.63 52.61 -5.78
CA LEU A 21 -18.21 52.39 -6.02
C LEU A 21 -18.06 51.24 -7.04
N ILE A 22 -17.33 51.50 -8.12
CA ILE A 22 -17.10 50.54 -9.20
C ILE A 22 -15.67 49.99 -9.13
N SER A 23 -14.68 50.83 -8.83
CA SER A 23 -13.29 50.39 -8.82
C SER A 23 -12.42 51.03 -7.72
N ILE A 24 -11.44 50.25 -7.26
CA ILE A 24 -10.37 50.68 -6.35
C ILE A 24 -9.04 50.57 -7.11
N GLY A 25 -8.42 51.71 -7.39
CA GLY A 25 -7.27 51.77 -8.28
C GLY A 25 -5.94 51.27 -7.70
N TYR A 26 -4.93 51.22 -8.56
CA TYR A 26 -3.56 50.83 -8.24
C TYR A 26 -3.02 51.51 -6.98
N GLN A 27 -2.59 50.71 -6.00
CA GLN A 27 -2.04 51.20 -4.73
C GLN A 27 -2.95 52.18 -3.97
N ALA A 28 -4.27 52.10 -4.14
CA ALA A 28 -5.22 53.03 -3.54
C ALA A 28 -5.04 53.22 -2.03
N PHE A 29 -4.85 52.15 -1.28
CA PHE A 29 -4.71 52.12 0.17
C PHE A 29 -3.43 51.41 0.62
N ARG A 30 -2.42 51.33 -0.25
CA ARG A 30 -1.14 50.68 0.10
C ARG A 30 -0.54 51.29 1.37
N ASP A 31 0.01 50.43 2.24
CA ASP A 31 0.68 50.81 3.49
C ASP A 31 -0.24 51.60 4.47
N CYS A 32 -1.56 51.44 4.39
CA CYS A 32 -2.53 52.09 5.28
C CYS A 32 -2.72 51.30 6.60
N ASP A 33 -1.72 51.36 7.48
CA ASP A 33 -1.64 50.59 8.74
C ASP A 33 -2.61 51.02 9.85
N ARG A 34 -3.61 51.85 9.56
CA ARG A 34 -4.69 52.24 10.50
C ARG A 34 -6.09 51.94 9.96
N LEU A 35 -6.17 51.53 8.69
CA LEU A 35 -7.43 51.38 7.97
C LEU A 35 -8.19 50.16 8.44
N VAL A 36 -9.42 50.37 8.90
CA VAL A 36 -10.38 49.34 9.27
C VAL A 36 -11.77 49.73 8.76
N GLY A 37 -12.74 48.82 8.82
CA GLY A 37 -14.14 49.15 8.58
C GLY A 37 -14.70 50.09 9.66
N THR A 38 -15.91 50.61 9.43
CA THR A 38 -16.63 51.43 10.42
C THR A 38 -16.72 50.71 11.77
N ASN A 39 -16.44 51.43 12.86
CA ASN A 39 -16.37 50.90 14.24
C ASN A 39 -15.28 49.83 14.47
N GLY A 40 -14.28 49.71 13.60
CA GLY A 40 -13.18 48.75 13.76
C GLY A 40 -13.53 47.32 13.35
N GLU A 41 -14.62 47.18 12.59
CA GLU A 41 -15.16 45.95 11.99
C GLU A 41 -14.45 45.59 10.67
N ALA A 42 -14.91 44.51 10.03
CA ALA A 42 -14.50 44.15 8.67
C ALA A 42 -14.78 45.27 7.66
N LEU A 43 -13.90 45.38 6.67
CA LEU A 43 -14.05 46.29 5.55
C LEU A 43 -15.11 45.75 4.58
N LYS A 44 -16.24 46.46 4.46
CA LYS A 44 -17.36 46.06 3.62
C LYS A 44 -17.24 46.67 2.23
N PHE A 45 -17.19 45.83 1.21
CA PHE A 45 -17.25 46.22 -0.19
C PHE A 45 -18.69 46.10 -0.73
N PRO A 46 -19.20 47.14 -1.43
CA PRO A 46 -20.57 47.14 -1.96
C PRO A 46 -20.70 46.21 -3.18
N ALA A 47 -21.91 45.69 -3.42
CA ALA A 47 -22.23 44.84 -4.57
C ALA A 47 -21.84 45.43 -5.93
N SER A 48 -21.81 46.77 -6.05
CA SER A 48 -21.43 47.48 -7.28
C SER A 48 -19.94 47.41 -7.63
N LEU A 49 -19.09 46.96 -6.71
CA LEU A 49 -17.65 46.93 -6.92
C LEU A 49 -17.28 45.84 -7.92
N GLU A 50 -16.62 46.23 -9.00
CA GLU A 50 -16.18 45.35 -10.10
C GLU A 50 -14.69 45.02 -9.98
N VAL A 51 -13.85 46.00 -9.62
CA VAL A 51 -12.39 45.84 -9.67
C VAL A 51 -11.69 46.34 -8.40
N ILE A 52 -10.86 45.47 -7.84
CA ILE A 52 -9.78 45.85 -6.91
C ILE A 52 -8.46 45.68 -7.65
N ASP A 53 -7.73 46.76 -7.88
CA ASP A 53 -6.52 46.73 -8.72
C ASP A 53 -5.27 46.27 -7.93
N THR A 54 -4.19 46.07 -8.66
CA THR A 54 -2.88 45.63 -8.19
C THR A 54 -2.39 46.48 -7.02
N LEU A 55 -1.96 45.80 -5.95
CA LEU A 55 -1.43 46.40 -4.71
C LEU A 55 -2.40 47.34 -3.98
N ALA A 56 -3.70 47.33 -4.28
CA ALA A 56 -4.67 48.28 -3.74
C ALA A 56 -4.64 48.40 -2.20
N PHE A 57 -4.48 47.30 -1.46
CA PHE A 57 -4.40 47.23 0.00
C PHE A 57 -3.12 46.53 0.48
N TYR A 58 -2.05 46.57 -0.32
CA TYR A 58 -0.77 45.97 0.02
C TYR A 58 -0.26 46.47 1.38
N HIS A 59 0.15 45.57 2.27
CA HIS A 59 0.67 45.90 3.61
C HIS A 59 -0.30 46.69 4.52
N CYS A 60 -1.62 46.51 4.38
CA CYS A 60 -2.58 47.06 5.35
C CYS A 60 -2.66 46.17 6.61
N ASN A 61 -1.69 46.31 7.51
CA ASN A 61 -1.45 45.31 8.58
C ASN A 61 -2.50 45.27 9.69
N VAL A 62 -3.46 46.18 9.72
CA VAL A 62 -4.52 46.23 10.76
C VAL A 62 -5.90 45.84 10.28
N LEU A 63 -6.06 45.58 8.96
CA LEU A 63 -7.32 45.07 8.43
C LEU A 63 -7.64 43.76 9.13
N LYS A 64 -8.81 43.69 9.78
CA LYS A 64 -9.23 42.49 10.52
C LYS A 64 -10.07 41.54 9.69
N GLY A 65 -10.79 42.05 8.69
CA GLY A 65 -11.69 41.26 7.87
C GLY A 65 -12.11 42.03 6.62
N ILE A 66 -12.55 41.28 5.61
CA ILE A 66 -13.13 41.79 4.36
C ILE A 66 -14.46 41.07 4.12
N GLU A 67 -15.47 41.83 3.72
CA GLU A 67 -16.80 41.31 3.40
C GLU A 67 -17.30 41.93 2.08
N PHE A 68 -17.59 41.09 1.09
CA PHE A 68 -18.29 41.47 -0.14
C PHE A 68 -19.80 41.30 0.08
N VAL A 69 -20.51 42.43 0.12
CA VAL A 69 -21.91 42.51 0.57
C VAL A 69 -22.87 42.46 -0.63
N GLY A 70 -23.88 41.61 -0.56
CA GLY A 70 -24.87 41.39 -1.61
C GLY A 70 -24.34 40.52 -2.76
N ASP A 71 -25.11 40.49 -3.85
CA ASP A 71 -24.71 39.84 -5.10
C ASP A 71 -23.58 40.65 -5.74
N SER A 72 -22.34 40.27 -5.47
CA SER A 72 -21.16 41.04 -5.87
C SER A 72 -20.91 40.96 -7.38
N ASN A 73 -20.80 42.11 -8.04
CA ASN A 73 -20.34 42.23 -9.43
C ASN A 73 -18.80 42.15 -9.55
N LEU A 74 -18.11 41.59 -8.55
CA LEU A 74 -16.65 41.65 -8.51
C LEU A 74 -16.10 40.74 -9.61
N GLU A 75 -15.39 41.32 -10.57
CA GLU A 75 -14.77 40.63 -11.69
C GLU A 75 -13.28 40.36 -11.41
N GLN A 76 -12.63 41.20 -10.60
CA GLN A 76 -11.19 41.10 -10.38
C GLN A 76 -10.73 41.50 -8.98
N ILE A 77 -9.89 40.63 -8.40
CA ILE A 77 -8.94 41.00 -7.35
C ILE A 77 -7.53 40.98 -7.94
N GLY A 78 -6.89 42.13 -7.96
CA GLY A 78 -5.62 42.37 -8.63
C GLY A 78 -4.42 41.73 -7.92
N LYS A 79 -3.31 41.68 -8.64
CA LYS A 79 -2.06 41.07 -8.17
C LYS A 79 -1.62 41.73 -6.85
N ARG A 80 -1.30 40.92 -5.84
CA ARG A 80 -0.81 41.40 -4.53
C ARG A 80 -1.76 42.39 -3.84
N ALA A 81 -3.05 42.40 -4.18
CA ALA A 81 -4.01 43.41 -3.72
C ALA A 81 -4.08 43.51 -2.19
N PHE A 82 -4.03 42.40 -1.47
CA PHE A 82 -4.06 42.28 -0.01
C PHE A 82 -2.84 41.55 0.55
N GLU A 83 -1.74 41.45 -0.20
CA GLU A 83 -0.55 40.76 0.29
C GLU A 83 -0.02 41.41 1.59
N SER A 84 0.39 40.55 2.51
CA SER A 84 0.94 40.90 3.82
C SER A 84 -0.02 41.74 4.68
N CYS A 85 -1.33 41.56 4.54
CA CYS A 85 -2.29 42.04 5.54
C CYS A 85 -2.28 41.10 6.75
N VAL A 86 -1.24 41.19 7.59
CA VAL A 86 -0.92 40.14 8.58
C VAL A 86 -1.98 39.91 9.67
N LEU A 87 -2.88 40.86 9.93
CA LEU A 87 -4.00 40.74 10.87
C LEU A 87 -5.35 40.43 10.19
N LEU A 88 -5.39 40.27 8.87
CA LEU A 88 -6.60 39.92 8.14
C LEU A 88 -7.04 38.52 8.56
N ALA A 89 -8.14 38.44 9.32
CA ALA A 89 -8.62 37.20 9.92
C ALA A 89 -9.67 36.47 9.07
N SER A 90 -10.43 37.20 8.25
CA SER A 90 -11.49 36.63 7.41
C SER A 90 -11.68 37.37 6.08
N VAL A 91 -12.01 36.62 5.04
CA VAL A 91 -12.56 37.13 3.77
C VAL A 91 -13.87 36.39 3.51
N THR A 92 -14.96 37.12 3.25
CA THR A 92 -16.28 36.52 3.03
C THR A 92 -17.05 37.18 1.88
N SER A 93 -17.87 36.41 1.18
CA SER A 93 -18.84 36.90 0.18
C SER A 93 -20.24 36.35 0.48
N THR A 94 -21.28 37.17 0.38
CA THR A 94 -22.62 36.79 0.88
C THR A 94 -23.55 36.11 -0.13
N SER A 95 -23.38 36.33 -1.44
CA SER A 95 -24.13 35.63 -2.50
C SER A 95 -23.52 35.81 -3.90
N ALA A 96 -23.95 34.94 -4.81
CA ALA A 96 -23.38 34.72 -6.14
C ALA A 96 -24.45 34.81 -7.22
N THR A 97 -24.26 35.66 -8.23
CA THR A 97 -25.09 35.63 -9.45
C THR A 97 -24.27 35.52 -10.74
N ASP A 98 -22.95 35.74 -10.67
CA ASP A 98 -22.00 35.68 -11.78
C ASP A 98 -20.72 34.97 -11.31
N THR A 99 -20.08 34.17 -12.18
CA THR A 99 -19.02 33.21 -11.81
C THR A 99 -17.62 33.57 -12.33
N ASP A 100 -17.43 34.71 -12.99
CA ASP A 100 -16.18 34.95 -13.74
C ASP A 100 -15.09 35.70 -12.93
N LEU A 101 -15.14 35.67 -11.59
CA LEU A 101 -14.19 36.40 -10.75
C LEU A 101 -12.77 35.81 -10.84
N LEU A 102 -11.83 36.63 -11.32
CA LEU A 102 -10.41 36.35 -11.35
C LEU A 102 -9.69 36.88 -10.10
N VAL A 103 -9.10 35.97 -9.32
CA VAL A 103 -8.21 36.33 -8.20
C VAL A 103 -6.76 36.16 -8.63
N ASN A 104 -6.05 37.27 -8.86
CA ASN A 104 -4.71 37.27 -9.43
C ASN A 104 -3.61 36.82 -8.45
N ASP A 105 -2.41 36.59 -8.98
CA ASP A 105 -1.23 36.14 -8.23
C ASP A 105 -1.03 36.89 -6.90
N ASP A 106 -0.66 36.13 -5.86
CA ASP A 106 -0.25 36.64 -4.56
C ASP A 106 -1.32 37.53 -3.86
N ALA A 107 -2.58 37.55 -4.33
CA ALA A 107 -3.58 38.54 -3.91
C ALA A 107 -3.79 38.61 -2.38
N PHE A 108 -3.69 37.50 -1.66
CA PHE A 108 -3.80 37.41 -0.20
C PHE A 108 -2.56 36.77 0.44
N LYS A 109 -1.44 36.72 -0.26
CA LYS A 109 -0.20 36.08 0.20
C LYS A 109 0.26 36.67 1.53
N GLY A 110 0.66 35.80 2.48
CA GLY A 110 1.21 36.21 3.77
C GLY A 110 0.20 36.81 4.74
N CYS A 111 -1.11 36.63 4.53
CA CYS A 111 -2.13 36.99 5.51
C CYS A 111 -2.14 35.96 6.66
N THR A 112 -1.14 36.03 7.54
CA THR A 112 -0.85 34.98 8.53
C THR A 112 -1.93 34.76 9.57
N ALA A 113 -2.77 35.77 9.86
CA ALA A 113 -3.91 35.65 10.76
C ALA A 113 -5.18 35.13 10.09
N LEU A 114 -5.18 34.93 8.76
CA LEU A 114 -6.35 34.52 8.00
C LEU A 114 -6.74 33.11 8.42
N THR A 115 -7.94 32.96 8.98
CA THR A 115 -8.49 31.67 9.43
C THR A 115 -9.64 31.19 8.56
N TYR A 116 -10.32 32.11 7.88
CA TYR A 116 -11.51 31.85 7.08
C TYR A 116 -11.43 32.60 5.75
N PHE A 117 -11.55 31.89 4.63
CA PHE A 117 -11.59 32.48 3.31
C PHE A 117 -12.74 31.88 2.50
N GLU A 118 -13.68 32.73 2.11
CA GLU A 118 -14.85 32.36 1.30
C GLU A 118 -15.04 33.37 0.17
N LEU A 119 -15.00 32.87 -1.07
CA LEU A 119 -15.37 33.59 -2.28
C LEU A 119 -16.27 32.71 -3.14
N ASN A 120 -17.57 32.98 -3.12
CA ASN A 120 -18.59 32.14 -3.75
C ASN A 120 -18.64 32.28 -5.29
N ASN A 121 -18.00 33.31 -5.86
CA ASN A 121 -18.02 33.61 -7.30
C ASN A 121 -16.67 33.40 -7.97
N ALA A 122 -15.62 33.08 -7.21
CA ALA A 122 -14.26 33.03 -7.72
C ALA A 122 -14.02 31.71 -8.46
N GLU A 123 -13.93 31.79 -9.78
CA GLU A 123 -13.69 30.64 -10.65
C GLU A 123 -12.20 30.37 -10.88
N THR A 124 -11.44 31.44 -11.16
CA THR A 124 -10.04 31.33 -11.57
C THR A 124 -9.10 31.99 -10.57
N PHE A 125 -8.07 31.24 -10.18
CA PHE A 125 -7.05 31.70 -9.24
C PHE A 125 -5.65 31.71 -9.86
N GLY A 126 -4.91 32.78 -9.61
CA GLY A 126 -3.48 32.89 -9.91
C GLY A 126 -2.62 32.04 -8.98
N ASN A 127 -1.30 32.19 -9.08
CA ASN A 127 -0.37 31.48 -8.21
C ASN A 127 -0.26 32.17 -6.85
N ASN A 128 0.02 31.38 -5.80
CA ASN A 128 0.33 31.87 -4.45
C ASN A 128 -0.75 32.76 -3.80
N VAL A 129 -2.01 32.69 -4.25
CA VAL A 129 -3.08 33.60 -3.79
C VAL A 129 -3.17 33.65 -2.27
N LEU A 130 -3.07 32.51 -1.60
CA LEU A 130 -3.11 32.29 -0.15
C LEU A 130 -1.78 31.73 0.40
N ASP A 131 -0.69 31.81 -0.36
CA ASP A 131 0.62 31.32 0.09
C ASP A 131 1.03 31.99 1.42
N GLY A 132 1.47 31.20 2.40
CA GLY A 132 1.86 31.71 3.71
C GLY A 132 0.70 32.10 4.64
N CYS A 133 -0.55 31.81 4.27
CA CYS A 133 -1.72 31.93 5.15
C CYS A 133 -1.75 30.79 6.18
N LYS A 134 -0.75 30.75 7.06
CA LYS A 134 -0.46 29.65 8.01
C LYS A 134 -1.56 29.39 9.04
N GLY A 135 -2.50 30.32 9.20
CA GLY A 135 -3.65 30.20 10.09
C GLY A 135 -4.91 29.66 9.41
N LEU A 136 -4.90 29.41 8.09
CA LEU A 136 -6.11 29.17 7.31
C LEU A 136 -6.73 27.82 7.67
N LEU A 137 -7.89 27.86 8.33
CA LEU A 137 -8.63 26.67 8.78
C LEU A 137 -9.71 26.27 7.78
N THR A 138 -10.39 27.25 7.18
CA THR A 138 -11.53 27.04 6.28
C THR A 138 -11.31 27.77 4.96
N LEU A 139 -11.42 27.02 3.86
CA LEU A 139 -11.36 27.52 2.49
C LEU A 139 -12.63 27.13 1.74
N LYS A 140 -13.42 28.12 1.30
CA LYS A 140 -14.64 27.90 0.54
C LYS A 140 -14.58 28.60 -0.80
N LEU A 141 -14.46 27.80 -1.85
CA LEU A 141 -14.42 28.25 -3.24
C LEU A 141 -15.36 27.37 -4.07
N PRO A 142 -16.67 27.37 -3.79
CA PRO A 142 -17.61 26.46 -4.42
C PRO A 142 -17.69 26.63 -5.94
N ALA A 143 -17.36 27.83 -6.47
CA ALA A 143 -17.32 28.12 -7.90
C ALA A 143 -15.96 27.84 -8.58
N ALA A 144 -14.92 27.45 -7.83
CA ALA A 144 -13.58 27.28 -8.39
C ALA A 144 -13.52 26.13 -9.40
N THR A 145 -13.21 26.45 -10.65
CA THR A 145 -12.88 25.44 -11.68
C THR A 145 -11.38 25.25 -11.82
N VAL A 146 -10.57 26.26 -11.46
CA VAL A 146 -9.10 26.22 -11.51
C VAL A 146 -8.49 26.74 -10.21
N LEU A 147 -7.85 25.85 -9.44
CA LEU A 147 -7.07 26.21 -8.27
C LEU A 147 -5.66 25.61 -8.35
N PRO A 148 -4.63 26.40 -8.67
CA PRO A 148 -3.26 25.92 -8.70
C PRO A 148 -2.83 25.40 -7.32
N LYS A 149 -2.09 24.29 -7.25
CA LYS A 149 -1.56 23.77 -5.96
C LYS A 149 -0.78 24.83 -5.17
N ALA A 150 -0.02 25.69 -5.86
CA ALA A 150 0.74 26.76 -5.23
C ALA A 150 -0.16 27.86 -4.61
N ALA A 151 -1.46 27.90 -4.94
CA ALA A 151 -2.38 28.92 -4.46
C ALA A 151 -2.55 28.92 -2.94
N TYR A 152 -2.24 27.84 -2.24
CA TYR A 152 -2.36 27.75 -0.78
C TYR A 152 -1.14 27.06 -0.15
N ASP A 153 0.06 27.32 -0.70
CA ASP A 153 1.28 26.79 -0.11
C ASP A 153 1.46 27.29 1.34
N GLU A 154 2.08 26.47 2.18
CA GLU A 154 2.19 26.70 3.64
C GLU A 154 0.84 26.76 4.43
N CYS A 155 -0.34 26.58 3.81
CA CYS A 155 -1.65 26.46 4.49
C CYS A 155 -1.88 25.08 5.12
N THR A 156 -0.93 24.61 5.94
CA THR A 156 -0.89 23.21 6.43
C THR A 156 -1.94 22.87 7.49
N VAL A 157 -2.61 23.88 8.05
CA VAL A 157 -3.64 23.73 9.10
C VAL A 157 -5.07 23.70 8.56
N LEU A 158 -5.25 23.69 7.23
CA LEU A 158 -6.57 23.57 6.60
C LEU A 158 -7.32 22.36 7.14
N GLN A 159 -8.58 22.58 7.55
CA GLN A 159 -9.47 21.55 8.09
C GLN A 159 -10.69 21.32 7.20
N TYR A 160 -11.22 22.39 6.61
CA TYR A 160 -12.44 22.37 5.82
C TYR A 160 -12.19 23.03 4.47
N VAL A 161 -12.41 22.27 3.40
CA VAL A 161 -12.26 22.74 2.02
C VAL A 161 -13.56 22.50 1.25
N ASP A 162 -14.06 23.49 0.55
CA ASP A 162 -15.22 23.39 -0.33
C ASP A 162 -14.82 23.80 -1.75
N LEU A 163 -14.93 22.83 -2.67
CA LEU A 163 -14.60 22.94 -4.09
C LEU A 163 -15.69 22.24 -4.93
N SER A 164 -16.97 22.45 -4.59
CA SER A 164 -18.09 21.66 -5.12
C SER A 164 -18.19 21.59 -6.66
N LEU A 165 -17.74 22.61 -7.40
CA LEU A 165 -17.77 22.63 -8.88
C LEU A 165 -16.47 22.19 -9.56
N MET A 166 -15.44 21.82 -8.80
CA MET A 166 -14.19 21.33 -9.37
C MET A 166 -14.39 19.99 -10.08
N THR A 167 -13.88 19.86 -11.31
CA THR A 167 -14.06 18.66 -12.13
C THR A 167 -12.89 17.69 -12.06
N GLU A 168 -11.70 18.16 -11.70
CA GLU A 168 -10.46 17.37 -11.66
C GLU A 168 -9.57 17.84 -10.49
N LEU A 169 -8.92 16.88 -9.80
CA LEU A 169 -7.83 17.18 -8.87
C LEU A 169 -6.49 16.78 -9.49
N VAL A 170 -5.56 17.72 -9.57
CA VAL A 170 -4.20 17.46 -10.07
C VAL A 170 -3.35 16.71 -9.05
N ASP A 171 -2.21 16.18 -9.51
CA ASP A 171 -1.26 15.43 -8.69
C ASP A 171 -0.83 16.21 -7.44
N GLY A 172 -1.00 15.57 -6.27
CA GLY A 172 -0.53 16.08 -4.99
C GLY A 172 -1.20 17.39 -4.54
N MET A 173 -2.40 17.71 -5.04
CA MET A 173 -3.12 18.94 -4.73
C MET A 173 -3.24 19.18 -3.21
N PHE A 174 -3.72 18.22 -2.44
CA PHE A 174 -3.87 18.29 -0.97
C PHE A 174 -2.85 17.45 -0.20
N LYS A 175 -1.72 17.10 -0.84
CA LYS A 175 -0.68 16.26 -0.23
C LYS A 175 -0.18 16.85 1.09
N ASN A 176 -0.13 16.00 2.12
CA ASN A 176 0.32 16.30 3.48
C ASN A 176 -0.48 17.39 4.21
N LEU A 177 -1.71 17.68 3.79
CA LEU A 177 -2.63 18.45 4.62
C LEU A 177 -3.12 17.57 5.78
N THR A 178 -2.24 17.36 6.77
CA THR A 178 -2.47 16.45 7.90
C THR A 178 -3.63 16.88 8.79
N SER A 179 -4.01 18.15 8.72
CA SER A 179 -5.14 18.72 9.45
C SER A 179 -6.47 18.63 8.72
N LEU A 180 -6.49 18.23 7.43
CA LEU A 180 -7.71 18.19 6.63
C LEU A 180 -8.69 17.17 7.21
N ILE A 181 -9.90 17.63 7.57
CA ILE A 181 -10.96 16.81 8.16
C ILE A 181 -12.03 16.53 7.11
N TYR A 182 -12.40 17.54 6.34
CA TYR A 182 -13.48 17.49 5.37
C TYR A 182 -13.13 18.24 4.10
N ILE A 183 -13.55 17.66 2.97
CA ILE A 183 -13.47 18.28 1.66
C ILE A 183 -14.74 17.97 0.86
N ASP A 184 -15.35 18.98 0.25
CA ASP A 184 -16.43 18.81 -0.72
C ASP A 184 -15.89 18.86 -2.15
N ILE A 185 -15.93 17.72 -2.83
CA ILE A 185 -15.42 17.48 -4.20
C ILE A 185 -16.25 16.42 -4.94
N ALA A 186 -17.54 16.28 -4.61
CA ALA A 186 -18.37 15.19 -5.15
C ALA A 186 -18.49 15.20 -6.71
N SER A 187 -18.27 16.36 -7.34
CA SER A 187 -18.30 16.57 -8.79
C SER A 187 -17.01 16.17 -9.51
N VAL A 188 -15.93 15.87 -8.79
CA VAL A 188 -14.64 15.53 -9.39
C VAL A 188 -14.73 14.18 -10.11
N THR A 189 -14.28 14.17 -11.36
CA THR A 189 -14.26 12.98 -12.25
C THR A 189 -12.91 12.25 -12.24
N SER A 190 -11.84 12.92 -11.84
CA SER A 190 -10.49 12.34 -11.77
C SER A 190 -9.71 12.84 -10.56
N ILE A 191 -9.15 11.89 -9.79
CA ILE A 191 -8.27 12.16 -8.65
C ILE A 191 -6.83 11.89 -9.06
N GLY A 192 -6.00 12.93 -9.10
CA GLY A 192 -4.57 12.84 -9.44
C GLY A 192 -3.75 12.01 -8.46
N ALA A 193 -2.54 11.64 -8.89
CA ALA A 193 -1.62 10.87 -8.07
C ALA A 193 -1.24 11.63 -6.79
N SER A 194 -1.19 10.94 -5.66
CA SER A 194 -0.89 11.52 -4.34
C SER A 194 -1.80 12.70 -3.90
N ALA A 195 -2.96 12.91 -4.52
CA ALA A 195 -3.82 14.08 -4.27
C ALA A 195 -4.09 14.34 -2.78
N PHE A 196 -4.30 13.30 -1.98
CA PHE A 196 -4.52 13.33 -0.53
C PHE A 196 -3.45 12.56 0.27
N TYR A 197 -2.27 12.31 -0.32
CA TYR A 197 -1.20 11.56 0.36
C TYR A 197 -0.94 12.15 1.75
N GLY A 198 -1.04 11.32 2.80
CA GLY A 198 -0.77 11.73 4.18
C GLY A 198 -1.80 12.67 4.83
N CYS A 199 -3.02 12.78 4.28
CA CYS A 199 -4.13 13.48 4.93
C CYS A 199 -4.67 12.68 6.13
N ASN A 200 -3.87 12.62 7.20
CA ASN A 200 -4.07 11.68 8.31
C ASN A 200 -5.36 11.90 9.12
N ASN A 201 -5.98 13.08 9.05
CA ASN A 201 -7.23 13.40 9.75
C ASN A 201 -8.48 13.32 8.86
N LEU A 202 -8.32 13.03 7.56
CA LEU A 202 -9.44 12.95 6.63
C LEU A 202 -10.24 11.68 6.93
N VAL A 203 -11.51 11.83 7.30
CA VAL A 203 -12.33 10.71 7.81
C VAL A 203 -13.15 10.06 6.71
N THR A 204 -13.73 10.88 5.84
CA THR A 204 -14.58 10.46 4.72
C THR A 204 -14.37 11.40 3.53
N VAL A 205 -14.54 10.88 2.32
CA VAL A 205 -14.53 11.67 1.09
C VAL A 205 -15.64 11.17 0.17
N ASP A 206 -16.37 12.10 -0.44
CA ASP A 206 -17.28 11.80 -1.53
C ASP A 206 -16.60 12.05 -2.88
N ILE A 207 -16.39 10.98 -3.63
CA ILE A 207 -15.86 10.97 -5.00
C ILE A 207 -16.79 10.15 -5.90
N THR A 208 -18.12 10.24 -5.68
CA THR A 208 -19.14 9.45 -6.38
C THR A 208 -18.95 9.48 -7.91
N SER A 209 -18.55 10.64 -8.43
CA SER A 209 -18.35 10.90 -9.87
C SER A 209 -16.96 10.51 -10.39
N ALA A 210 -16.01 10.18 -9.53
CA ALA A 210 -14.63 9.91 -9.96
C ALA A 210 -14.52 8.56 -10.65
N GLU A 211 -14.08 8.57 -11.91
CA GLU A 211 -13.81 7.36 -12.69
C GLU A 211 -12.43 6.78 -12.39
N THR A 212 -11.47 7.65 -12.07
CA THR A 212 -10.08 7.27 -11.82
C THR A 212 -9.57 7.78 -10.48
N ILE A 213 -9.00 6.86 -9.69
CA ILE A 213 -8.28 7.18 -8.45
C ILE A 213 -6.79 6.94 -8.70
N GLY A 214 -6.02 8.03 -8.73
CA GLY A 214 -4.59 8.01 -9.08
C GLY A 214 -3.71 7.24 -8.09
N ALA A 215 -2.47 6.97 -8.52
CA ALA A 215 -1.49 6.27 -7.70
C ALA A 215 -1.21 7.03 -6.39
N SER A 216 -1.20 6.32 -5.26
CA SER A 216 -1.00 6.86 -3.91
C SER A 216 -1.99 7.97 -3.52
N ALA A 217 -3.13 8.11 -4.19
CA ALA A 217 -4.06 9.23 -4.00
C ALA A 217 -4.43 9.45 -2.53
N PHE A 218 -4.67 8.40 -1.75
CA PHE A 218 -4.98 8.42 -0.32
C PHE A 218 -3.93 7.68 0.52
N TYR A 219 -2.71 7.51 0.02
CA TYR A 219 -1.66 6.79 0.74
C TYR A 219 -1.47 7.35 2.15
N GLY A 220 -1.52 6.48 3.15
CA GLY A 220 -1.29 6.82 4.55
C GLY A 220 -2.40 7.67 5.18
N CYS A 221 -3.58 7.82 4.57
CA CYS A 221 -4.73 8.49 5.22
C CYS A 221 -5.28 7.64 6.38
N THR A 222 -4.60 7.65 7.52
CA THR A 222 -4.83 6.69 8.61
C THR A 222 -6.19 6.80 9.30
N SER A 223 -6.84 7.97 9.23
CA SER A 223 -8.20 8.16 9.79
C SER A 223 -9.32 7.92 8.77
N LEU A 224 -8.97 7.65 7.50
CA LEU A 224 -9.96 7.44 6.45
C LEU A 224 -10.71 6.15 6.71
N THR A 225 -12.03 6.28 6.90
CA THR A 225 -12.92 5.16 7.23
C THR A 225 -13.67 4.67 6.00
N THR A 226 -14.24 5.58 5.22
CA THR A 226 -15.00 5.27 4.01
C THR A 226 -14.72 6.28 2.92
N VAL A 227 -14.87 5.85 1.66
CA VAL A 227 -14.80 6.71 0.48
C VAL A 227 -15.96 6.38 -0.44
N THR A 228 -16.86 7.34 -0.65
CA THR A 228 -17.97 7.21 -1.61
C THR A 228 -17.46 7.22 -3.03
N ALA A 229 -17.31 6.03 -3.62
CA ALA A 229 -16.89 5.84 -5.01
C ALA A 229 -17.81 4.82 -5.68
N THR A 230 -18.65 5.27 -6.62
CA THR A 230 -19.57 4.39 -7.37
C THR A 230 -19.25 4.33 -8.87
N SER A 231 -18.62 5.39 -9.39
CA SER A 231 -18.20 5.48 -10.80
C SER A 231 -16.76 5.01 -11.03
N ALA A 232 -16.01 4.69 -9.97
CA ALA A 232 -14.61 4.31 -10.08
C ALA A 232 -14.45 3.04 -10.94
N THR A 233 -13.61 3.13 -11.96
CA THR A 233 -13.22 2.01 -12.83
C THR A 233 -11.76 1.63 -12.66
N VAL A 234 -10.93 2.57 -12.19
CA VAL A 234 -9.50 2.37 -11.97
C VAL A 234 -9.09 2.82 -10.57
N VAL A 235 -8.43 1.93 -9.84
CA VAL A 235 -7.71 2.26 -8.60
C VAL A 235 -6.22 2.08 -8.85
N GLY A 236 -5.47 3.17 -8.75
CA GLY A 236 -4.03 3.21 -9.00
C GLY A 236 -3.20 2.48 -7.95
N ALA A 237 -1.91 2.30 -8.25
CA ALA A 237 -0.97 1.67 -7.33
C ALA A 237 -0.89 2.43 -5.99
N ASN A 238 -0.86 1.71 -4.87
CA ASN A 238 -0.81 2.24 -3.51
C ASN A 238 -1.92 3.24 -3.15
N ALA A 239 -3.03 3.31 -3.90
CA ALA A 239 -4.04 4.37 -3.75
C ALA A 239 -4.56 4.53 -2.31
N PHE A 240 -4.78 3.43 -1.60
CA PHE A 240 -5.25 3.39 -0.20
C PHE A 240 -4.26 2.69 0.73
N ASP A 241 -3.00 2.53 0.31
CA ASP A 241 -1.98 1.85 1.10
C ASP A 241 -1.80 2.52 2.48
N GLY A 242 -1.87 1.73 3.54
CA GLY A 242 -1.74 2.19 4.92
C GLY A 242 -2.97 2.90 5.48
N CYS A 243 -4.11 2.91 4.78
CA CYS A 243 -5.39 3.40 5.30
C CYS A 243 -5.98 2.39 6.30
N LYS A 244 -5.43 2.36 7.51
CA LYS A 244 -5.70 1.29 8.51
C LYS A 244 -7.13 1.22 9.01
N LEU A 245 -7.88 2.33 9.02
CA LEU A 245 -9.28 2.38 9.43
C LEU A 245 -10.26 2.23 8.25
N PHE A 246 -9.76 2.10 7.02
CA PHE A 246 -10.58 2.07 5.82
C PHE A 246 -11.34 0.76 5.72
N THR A 247 -12.66 0.84 5.65
CA THR A 247 -13.55 -0.31 5.54
C THR A 247 -13.96 -0.62 4.10
N GLY A 248 -13.56 0.21 3.13
CA GLY A 248 -13.81 0.00 1.71
C GLY A 248 -14.55 1.15 1.02
N ILE A 249 -14.83 0.93 -0.27
CA ILE A 249 -15.77 1.74 -1.06
C ILE A 249 -17.15 1.06 -1.11
N GLN A 250 -18.16 1.81 -1.54
CA GLN A 250 -19.57 1.43 -1.53
C GLN A 250 -19.87 0.30 -2.52
N SER A 251 -19.20 0.30 -3.67
CA SER A 251 -19.35 -0.74 -4.69
C SER A 251 -18.03 -0.96 -5.42
N TYR A 252 -17.74 -2.22 -5.73
CA TYR A 252 -16.60 -2.64 -6.54
C TYR A 252 -17.03 -3.12 -7.93
N GLU A 253 -18.32 -3.04 -8.28
CA GLU A 253 -18.90 -3.62 -9.50
C GLU A 253 -18.32 -3.02 -10.79
N SER A 254 -18.00 -1.72 -10.76
CA SER A 254 -17.48 -0.99 -11.92
C SER A 254 -15.95 -1.09 -12.09
N LEU A 255 -15.23 -1.68 -11.12
CA LEU A 255 -13.77 -1.73 -11.15
C LEU A 255 -13.26 -2.67 -12.23
N VAL A 256 -12.43 -2.13 -13.12
CA VAL A 256 -11.76 -2.86 -14.20
C VAL A 256 -10.30 -3.16 -13.84
N SER A 257 -9.62 -2.22 -13.18
CA SER A 257 -8.19 -2.32 -12.86
C SER A 257 -7.89 -1.93 -11.42
N ILE A 258 -7.16 -2.80 -10.72
CA ILE A 258 -6.69 -2.59 -9.36
C ILE A 258 -5.16 -2.67 -9.35
N GLY A 259 -4.51 -1.55 -9.06
CA GLY A 259 -3.06 -1.40 -9.05
C GLY A 259 -2.36 -2.19 -7.95
N GLU A 260 -1.03 -2.29 -8.08
CA GLU A 260 -0.18 -2.90 -7.06
C GLU A 260 -0.33 -2.18 -5.73
N TYR A 261 -0.39 -2.91 -4.63
CA TYR A 261 -0.55 -2.37 -3.27
C TYR A 261 -1.77 -1.46 -3.07
N ALA A 262 -2.75 -1.47 -3.97
CA ALA A 262 -3.87 -0.51 -3.98
C ALA A 262 -4.58 -0.37 -2.63
N PHE A 263 -4.76 -1.47 -1.89
CA PHE A 263 -5.36 -1.53 -0.56
C PHE A 263 -4.41 -2.19 0.46
N ASN A 264 -3.10 -2.14 0.23
CA ASN A 264 -2.12 -2.73 1.15
C ASN A 264 -2.28 -2.16 2.58
N ASP A 265 -2.18 -3.01 3.60
CA ASP A 265 -2.29 -2.62 5.01
C ASP A 265 -3.62 -1.91 5.38
N CYS A 266 -4.70 -2.10 4.60
CA CYS A 266 -6.06 -1.72 4.97
C CYS A 266 -6.65 -2.74 5.97
N ILE A 267 -6.13 -2.76 7.19
CA ILE A 267 -6.45 -3.78 8.21
C ILE A 267 -7.91 -3.78 8.69
N SER A 268 -8.69 -2.73 8.41
CA SER A 268 -10.13 -2.66 8.71
C SER A 268 -11.02 -2.97 7.51
N LEU A 269 -10.42 -3.26 6.34
CA LEU A 269 -11.15 -3.55 5.11
C LEU A 269 -11.93 -4.85 5.28
N THR A 270 -13.23 -4.68 5.49
CA THR A 270 -14.23 -5.74 5.61
C THR A 270 -15.37 -5.34 4.68
N VAL A 271 -15.54 -6.09 3.60
CA VAL A 271 -16.56 -5.75 2.60
C VAL A 271 -17.94 -5.98 3.18
N VAL A 272 -18.85 -5.02 2.98
CA VAL A 272 -20.25 -5.15 3.38
C VAL A 272 -20.86 -6.38 2.68
N GLY A 273 -21.41 -7.32 3.43
CA GLY A 273 -21.86 -8.62 2.90
C GLY A 273 -20.84 -9.76 3.05
N GLY A 274 -19.61 -9.46 3.53
CA GLY A 274 -18.61 -10.45 3.93
C GLY A 274 -17.75 -11.01 2.81
N THR A 275 -18.15 -10.82 1.55
CA THR A 275 -17.45 -11.31 0.35
C THR A 275 -17.14 -10.15 -0.58
N LEU A 276 -15.88 -10.01 -0.97
CA LEU A 276 -15.44 -9.08 -2.01
C LEU A 276 -15.66 -9.70 -3.40
N GLU A 277 -16.48 -9.03 -4.22
CA GLU A 277 -16.78 -9.44 -5.59
C GLU A 277 -16.27 -8.39 -6.57
N LEU A 278 -15.60 -8.83 -7.63
CA LEU A 278 -14.96 -7.99 -8.65
C LEU A 278 -15.41 -8.44 -10.05
N PRO A 279 -16.66 -8.21 -10.45
CA PRO A 279 -17.23 -8.82 -11.66
C PRO A 279 -16.59 -8.33 -12.97
N LEU A 280 -16.09 -7.09 -13.00
CA LEU A 280 -15.49 -6.48 -14.18
C LEU A 280 -13.96 -6.42 -14.15
N ALA A 281 -13.32 -6.77 -13.04
CA ALA A 281 -11.87 -6.64 -12.91
C ALA A 281 -11.15 -7.62 -13.82
N GLU A 282 -10.18 -7.13 -14.60
CA GLU A 282 -9.35 -7.99 -15.46
C GLU A 282 -8.09 -8.47 -14.73
N SER A 283 -7.57 -7.63 -13.84
CA SER A 283 -6.32 -7.91 -13.11
C SER A 283 -6.37 -7.39 -11.68
N ILE A 284 -5.77 -8.16 -10.77
CA ILE A 284 -5.52 -7.77 -9.38
C ILE A 284 -4.01 -7.61 -9.21
N GLY A 285 -3.53 -6.41 -8.92
CA GLY A 285 -2.11 -6.11 -8.80
C GLY A 285 -1.38 -6.85 -7.67
N THR A 286 -0.05 -6.86 -7.75
CA THR A 286 0.85 -7.38 -6.70
C THR A 286 0.48 -6.79 -5.35
N ALA A 287 0.28 -7.62 -4.33
CA ALA A 287 -0.07 -7.22 -2.97
C ALA A 287 -1.30 -6.26 -2.86
N ALA A 288 -2.20 -6.23 -3.85
CA ALA A 288 -3.31 -5.28 -3.91
C ALA A 288 -4.20 -5.29 -2.66
N PHE A 289 -4.42 -6.45 -2.05
CA PHE A 289 -5.16 -6.61 -0.79
C PHE A 289 -4.30 -7.30 0.29
N TYR A 290 -2.99 -7.08 0.28
CA TYR A 290 -2.09 -7.64 1.29
C TYR A 290 -2.39 -7.06 2.68
N ASN A 291 -2.40 -7.93 3.70
CA ASN A 291 -2.64 -7.55 5.09
C ASN A 291 -3.95 -6.75 5.29
N CYS A 292 -5.01 -7.23 4.66
CA CYS A 292 -6.38 -6.75 4.86
C CYS A 292 -7.16 -7.69 5.81
N ALA A 293 -8.39 -7.32 6.17
CA ALA A 293 -9.24 -8.16 7.03
C ALA A 293 -10.32 -8.94 6.26
N ILE A 294 -10.15 -9.14 4.94
CA ILE A 294 -11.17 -9.72 4.06
C ILE A 294 -11.46 -11.17 4.46
N THR A 295 -12.75 -11.53 4.55
CA THR A 295 -13.24 -12.86 4.97
C THR A 295 -13.74 -13.74 3.82
N GLY A 296 -14.16 -13.16 2.71
CA GLY A 296 -14.57 -13.85 1.49
C GLY A 296 -14.12 -13.10 0.25
N PHE A 297 -13.78 -13.84 -0.81
CA PHE A 297 -13.31 -13.29 -2.07
C PHE A 297 -13.76 -14.17 -3.24
N VAL A 298 -14.35 -13.56 -4.26
CA VAL A 298 -14.75 -14.23 -5.51
C VAL A 298 -13.95 -13.63 -6.67
N LEU A 299 -13.20 -14.49 -7.37
CA LEU A 299 -12.58 -14.13 -8.64
C LEU A 299 -13.66 -14.05 -9.71
N GLY A 300 -13.98 -12.83 -10.15
CA GLY A 300 -15.00 -12.59 -11.18
C GLY A 300 -14.60 -13.14 -12.55
N PRO A 301 -15.54 -13.16 -13.52
CA PRO A 301 -15.38 -13.87 -14.80
C PRO A 301 -14.25 -13.35 -15.69
N ARG A 302 -13.81 -12.11 -15.48
CA ARG A 302 -12.77 -11.45 -16.29
C ARG A 302 -11.38 -11.50 -15.69
N VAL A 303 -11.26 -11.87 -14.42
CA VAL A 303 -9.96 -11.88 -13.74
C VAL A 303 -9.08 -12.92 -14.41
N ASN A 304 -8.02 -12.45 -15.09
CA ASN A 304 -7.05 -13.28 -15.80
C ASN A 304 -5.64 -13.17 -15.20
N PHE A 305 -5.43 -12.24 -14.27
CA PHE A 305 -4.16 -12.02 -13.60
C PHE A 305 -4.35 -11.74 -12.11
N ILE A 306 -3.58 -12.44 -11.28
CA ILE A 306 -3.47 -12.23 -9.84
C ILE A 306 -2.00 -12.05 -9.52
N GLY A 307 -1.63 -10.85 -9.09
CA GLY A 307 -0.27 -10.50 -8.72
C GLY A 307 0.20 -11.23 -7.47
N ASP A 308 1.52 -11.29 -7.29
CA ASP A 308 2.11 -11.99 -6.16
C ASP A 308 1.64 -11.37 -4.85
N ARG A 309 1.32 -12.24 -3.89
CA ARG A 309 0.80 -11.86 -2.57
C ARG A 309 -0.50 -11.04 -2.54
N ALA A 310 -1.23 -10.93 -3.64
CA ALA A 310 -2.42 -10.07 -3.75
C ALA A 310 -3.45 -10.28 -2.63
N LEU A 311 -3.61 -11.50 -2.12
CA LEU A 311 -4.61 -11.87 -1.11
C LEU A 311 -3.98 -12.40 0.20
N HIS A 312 -2.69 -12.18 0.43
CA HIS A 312 -1.98 -12.73 1.60
C HIS A 312 -2.27 -11.94 2.89
N ASN A 313 -2.08 -12.61 4.03
CA ASN A 313 -2.34 -12.06 5.37
C ASN A 313 -3.78 -11.56 5.58
N ASN A 314 -4.76 -12.26 4.98
CA ASN A 314 -6.19 -11.99 5.15
C ASN A 314 -6.88 -12.97 6.11
N ASN A 315 -8.18 -12.78 6.31
CA ASN A 315 -9.05 -13.66 7.10
C ASN A 315 -9.81 -14.69 6.24
N LEU A 316 -9.41 -14.89 4.99
CA LEU A 316 -10.06 -15.80 4.04
C LEU A 316 -10.03 -17.25 4.56
N LEU A 317 -11.22 -17.84 4.72
CA LEU A 317 -11.37 -19.29 4.95
C LEU A 317 -11.35 -20.07 3.65
N THR A 318 -11.96 -19.50 2.60
CA THR A 318 -12.05 -20.08 1.27
C THR A 318 -11.92 -18.96 0.25
N ILE A 319 -11.53 -19.33 -0.97
CA ILE A 319 -11.58 -18.47 -2.15
C ILE A 319 -12.52 -19.13 -3.16
N ALA A 320 -13.35 -18.32 -3.81
CA ALA A 320 -14.27 -18.76 -4.83
C ALA A 320 -13.84 -18.23 -6.19
N VAL A 321 -14.22 -18.95 -7.25
CA VAL A 321 -14.07 -18.54 -8.64
C VAL A 321 -15.45 -18.55 -9.26
N ASP A 322 -15.79 -17.49 -9.97
CA ASP A 322 -17.02 -17.39 -10.75
C ASP A 322 -17.09 -18.52 -11.79
N GLU A 323 -18.29 -19.08 -12.02
CA GLU A 323 -18.46 -20.23 -12.92
C GLU A 323 -18.10 -19.92 -14.37
N ASP A 324 -18.16 -18.65 -14.78
CA ASP A 324 -17.82 -18.18 -16.11
C ASP A 324 -16.35 -17.75 -16.23
N ASN A 325 -15.52 -17.86 -15.17
CA ASN A 325 -14.10 -17.53 -15.26
C ASN A 325 -13.33 -18.64 -16.03
N PRO A 326 -12.70 -18.34 -17.18
CA PRO A 326 -12.04 -19.35 -18.00
C PRO A 326 -10.54 -19.53 -17.67
N TYR A 327 -10.03 -18.84 -16.65
CA TYR A 327 -8.60 -18.74 -16.34
C TYR A 327 -8.21 -19.48 -15.07
N PHE A 328 -9.13 -19.64 -14.13
CA PHE A 328 -8.87 -20.20 -12.80
C PHE A 328 -9.94 -21.18 -12.38
N LYS A 329 -9.58 -22.08 -11.46
CA LYS A 329 -10.56 -22.94 -10.79
C LYS A 329 -10.11 -23.37 -9.41
N ILE A 330 -11.09 -23.86 -8.64
CA ILE A 330 -10.88 -24.38 -7.30
C ILE A 330 -10.90 -25.91 -7.33
N VAL A 331 -9.86 -26.52 -6.76
CA VAL A 331 -9.82 -27.96 -6.45
C VAL A 331 -9.54 -28.11 -4.97
N ASP A 332 -10.45 -28.77 -4.24
CA ASP A 332 -10.36 -29.00 -2.80
C ASP A 332 -10.05 -27.73 -1.98
N GLY A 333 -10.65 -26.60 -2.38
CA GLY A 333 -10.47 -25.30 -1.69
C GLY A 333 -9.15 -24.59 -1.99
N VAL A 334 -8.35 -25.09 -2.93
CA VAL A 334 -7.10 -24.49 -3.40
C VAL A 334 -7.29 -23.94 -4.81
N LEU A 335 -6.70 -22.77 -5.09
CA LEU A 335 -6.76 -22.09 -6.38
C LEU A 335 -5.66 -22.61 -7.32
N TYR A 336 -6.08 -22.91 -8.55
CA TYR A 336 -5.23 -23.30 -9.67
C TYR A 336 -5.53 -22.44 -10.89
N ASP A 337 -4.63 -22.46 -11.87
CA ASP A 337 -4.96 -22.11 -13.24
C ASP A 337 -5.99 -23.09 -13.84
N GLU A 338 -6.66 -22.67 -14.91
CA GLU A 338 -7.68 -23.51 -15.55
C GLU A 338 -7.11 -24.85 -16.06
N GLY A 339 -5.84 -24.87 -16.47
CA GLY A 339 -5.16 -26.07 -16.94
C GLY A 339 -4.76 -27.07 -15.84
N LEU A 340 -4.89 -26.72 -14.55
CA LEU A 340 -4.26 -27.44 -13.43
C LEU A 340 -2.76 -27.66 -13.64
N THR A 341 -2.08 -26.70 -14.25
CA THR A 341 -0.62 -26.74 -14.45
C THR A 341 0.13 -25.94 -13.40
N VAL A 342 -0.55 -25.04 -12.70
CA VAL A 342 0.01 -24.15 -11.68
C VAL A 342 -0.91 -24.13 -10.46
N LEU A 343 -0.38 -24.54 -9.31
CA LEU A 343 -1.03 -24.31 -8.02
C LEU A 343 -0.70 -22.89 -7.56
N MET A 344 -1.73 -22.04 -7.49
CA MET A 344 -1.55 -20.61 -7.36
C MET A 344 -1.60 -20.13 -5.91
N TYR A 345 -2.63 -20.54 -5.16
CA TYR A 345 -2.90 -19.95 -3.85
C TYR A 345 -3.86 -20.80 -3.02
N SER A 346 -3.61 -20.84 -1.71
CA SER A 346 -4.54 -21.29 -0.69
C SER A 346 -4.58 -20.25 0.42
N PRO A 347 -5.78 -19.85 0.90
CA PRO A 347 -5.88 -18.99 2.06
C PRO A 347 -5.15 -19.54 3.29
N ALA A 348 -4.45 -18.70 4.04
CA ALA A 348 -3.73 -19.11 5.25
C ALA A 348 -4.66 -19.68 6.35
N LYS A 349 -5.91 -19.20 6.40
CA LYS A 349 -6.94 -19.71 7.32
C LYS A 349 -7.81 -20.83 6.73
N ASN A 350 -7.47 -21.33 5.54
CA ASN A 350 -8.14 -22.48 4.96
C ASN A 350 -8.10 -23.67 5.92
N THR A 351 -9.18 -24.43 5.99
CA THR A 351 -9.37 -25.56 6.91
C THR A 351 -8.94 -26.90 6.32
N VAL A 352 -8.47 -26.92 5.07
CA VAL A 352 -7.94 -28.10 4.39
C VAL A 352 -6.78 -28.70 5.19
N ALA A 353 -6.93 -29.97 5.58
CA ALA A 353 -5.95 -30.70 6.38
C ALA A 353 -4.94 -31.49 5.52
N SER A 354 -5.28 -31.80 4.28
CA SER A 354 -4.42 -32.53 3.35
C SER A 354 -4.70 -32.08 1.93
N VAL A 355 -3.65 -31.96 1.12
CA VAL A 355 -3.75 -31.64 -0.31
C VAL A 355 -3.04 -32.73 -1.10
N THR A 356 -3.73 -33.28 -2.10
CA THR A 356 -3.10 -34.11 -3.13
C THR A 356 -2.90 -33.23 -4.36
N ILE A 357 -1.64 -33.04 -4.74
CA ILE A 357 -1.28 -32.21 -5.90
C ILE A 357 -1.46 -33.08 -7.16
N PRO A 358 -2.33 -32.71 -8.12
CA PRO A 358 -2.55 -33.48 -9.34
C PRO A 358 -1.29 -33.63 -10.19
N ASP A 359 -1.16 -34.75 -10.92
CA ASP A 359 -0.03 -35.01 -11.84
C ASP A 359 0.09 -34.00 -12.99
N SER A 360 -0.95 -33.21 -13.26
CA SER A 360 -0.89 -32.13 -14.25
C SER A 360 -0.11 -30.89 -13.75
N VAL A 361 0.05 -30.73 -12.44
CA VAL A 361 0.66 -29.54 -11.84
C VAL A 361 2.17 -29.58 -12.04
N LEU A 362 2.69 -28.59 -12.75
CA LEU A 362 4.11 -28.42 -13.06
C LEU A 362 4.81 -27.49 -12.06
N SER A 363 4.04 -26.60 -11.41
CA SER A 363 4.61 -25.67 -10.43
C SER A 363 3.64 -25.27 -9.31
N ILE A 364 4.21 -25.03 -8.13
CA ILE A 364 3.57 -24.34 -7.01
C ILE A 364 4.12 -22.92 -6.95
N LYS A 365 3.24 -21.91 -7.02
CA LYS A 365 3.67 -20.50 -6.95
C LYS A 365 4.32 -20.15 -5.61
N PRO A 366 5.18 -19.10 -5.60
CA PRO A 366 5.64 -18.50 -4.37
C PRO A 366 4.49 -18.21 -3.40
N TYR A 367 4.72 -18.46 -2.12
CA TYR A 367 3.76 -18.20 -1.03
C TYR A 367 2.42 -18.95 -1.09
N ALA A 368 2.23 -19.95 -1.97
CA ALA A 368 0.92 -20.56 -2.23
C ALA A 368 0.19 -21.09 -0.97
N PHE A 369 0.91 -21.66 -0.01
CA PHE A 369 0.42 -22.17 1.28
C PHE A 369 1.08 -21.44 2.47
N GLN A 370 1.54 -20.21 2.28
CA GLN A 370 2.15 -19.43 3.35
C GLN A 370 1.18 -19.31 4.54
N GLY A 371 1.63 -19.72 5.72
CA GLY A 371 0.86 -19.64 6.96
C GLY A 371 -0.35 -20.58 7.02
N ALA A 372 -0.46 -21.58 6.14
CA ALA A 372 -1.54 -22.57 6.14
C ALA A 372 -1.45 -23.52 7.35
N THR A 373 -1.73 -23.02 8.55
CA THR A 373 -1.50 -23.74 9.83
C THR A 373 -2.36 -24.99 10.03
N LYS A 374 -3.44 -25.14 9.24
CA LYS A 374 -4.31 -26.33 9.25
C LYS A 374 -3.88 -27.42 8.29
N LEU A 375 -3.09 -27.11 7.26
CA LEU A 375 -2.56 -28.09 6.30
C LEU A 375 -1.55 -29.00 7.01
N LYS A 376 -1.85 -30.29 7.16
CA LYS A 376 -1.01 -31.25 7.91
C LYS A 376 -0.16 -32.15 7.02
N SER A 377 -0.62 -32.41 5.80
CA SER A 377 0.08 -33.29 4.86
C SER A 377 -0.11 -32.81 3.42
N VAL A 378 0.88 -33.10 2.59
CA VAL A 378 0.87 -32.83 1.16
C VAL A 378 1.33 -34.10 0.45
N VAL A 379 0.59 -34.51 -0.57
CA VAL A 379 0.98 -35.60 -1.46
C VAL A 379 1.45 -34.98 -2.77
N PHE A 380 2.73 -35.14 -3.09
CA PHE A 380 3.33 -34.65 -4.33
C PHE A 380 2.96 -35.55 -5.52
N PRO A 381 2.94 -34.99 -6.74
CA PRO A 381 2.61 -35.74 -7.95
C PRO A 381 3.72 -36.72 -8.33
N THR A 382 3.38 -37.59 -9.28
CA THR A 382 4.29 -38.51 -9.97
C THR A 382 4.85 -37.93 -11.27
N SER A 383 4.81 -36.59 -11.38
CA SER A 383 5.27 -35.80 -12.52
C SER A 383 6.16 -34.64 -12.05
N SER A 384 6.98 -34.11 -12.96
CA SER A 384 7.95 -33.05 -12.64
C SER A 384 7.27 -31.83 -12.00
N LEU A 385 7.71 -31.47 -10.80
CA LEU A 385 7.13 -30.37 -10.01
C LEU A 385 8.18 -29.38 -9.50
N SER A 386 7.99 -28.09 -9.78
CA SER A 386 8.75 -26.99 -9.19
C SER A 386 8.02 -26.36 -8.01
N ILE A 387 8.65 -26.25 -6.84
CA ILE A 387 8.07 -25.60 -5.65
C ILE A 387 8.67 -24.20 -5.49
N GLY A 388 7.83 -23.16 -5.49
CA GLY A 388 8.24 -21.77 -5.37
C GLY A 388 8.81 -21.39 -4.00
N GLU A 389 9.43 -20.21 -3.93
CA GLU A 389 9.92 -19.64 -2.68
C GLU A 389 8.80 -19.44 -1.66
N TYR A 390 9.07 -19.72 -0.38
CA TYR A 390 8.09 -19.61 0.71
C TYR A 390 6.77 -20.37 0.51
N ALA A 391 6.69 -21.31 -0.46
CA ALA A 391 5.43 -21.94 -0.86
C ALA A 391 4.66 -22.56 0.32
N PHE A 392 5.34 -23.14 1.30
CA PHE A 392 4.79 -23.71 2.54
C PHE A 392 5.36 -23.04 3.80
N TYR A 393 5.85 -21.80 3.69
CA TYR A 393 6.42 -21.06 4.81
C TYR A 393 5.43 -20.98 5.97
N ALA A 394 5.87 -21.33 7.19
CA ALA A 394 5.06 -21.37 8.40
C ALA A 394 3.75 -22.17 8.27
N SER A 395 3.73 -23.19 7.40
CA SER A 395 2.57 -24.07 7.24
C SER A 395 2.46 -25.09 8.40
N GLY A 396 1.29 -25.71 8.51
CA GLY A 396 0.98 -26.68 9.56
C GLY A 396 1.50 -28.09 9.33
N ILE A 397 2.34 -28.32 8.30
CA ILE A 397 2.80 -29.64 7.88
C ILE A 397 3.43 -30.34 9.07
N SER A 398 2.97 -31.55 9.34
CA SER A 398 3.31 -32.28 10.56
C SER A 398 3.61 -33.75 10.30
N GLY A 399 4.45 -34.33 11.14
CA GLY A 399 4.83 -35.73 10.98
C GLY A 399 5.87 -35.92 9.89
N LYS A 400 5.60 -36.85 8.96
CA LYS A 400 6.49 -37.20 7.86
C LYS A 400 6.16 -36.44 6.58
N LEU A 401 7.15 -35.75 6.03
CA LEU A 401 7.11 -35.18 4.67
C LEU A 401 8.06 -35.99 3.78
N THR A 402 7.55 -36.50 2.67
CA THR A 402 8.36 -37.19 1.65
C THR A 402 8.42 -36.33 0.42
N ILE A 403 9.62 -35.90 0.05
CA ILE A 403 9.90 -35.25 -1.21
C ILE A 403 10.40 -36.32 -2.18
N THR A 404 9.61 -36.57 -3.23
CA THR A 404 9.83 -37.64 -4.20
C THR A 404 10.85 -37.26 -5.26
N GLU A 405 11.22 -38.22 -6.11
CA GLU A 405 12.08 -38.01 -7.27
C GLU A 405 11.52 -37.04 -8.32
N TYR A 406 10.21 -36.77 -8.27
CA TYR A 406 9.52 -35.92 -9.23
C TYR A 406 9.58 -34.44 -8.87
N VAL A 407 9.98 -34.09 -7.65
CA VAL A 407 10.17 -32.68 -7.28
C VAL A 407 11.46 -32.17 -7.89
N SER A 408 11.31 -31.43 -8.99
CA SER A 408 12.41 -30.91 -9.79
C SER A 408 12.95 -29.58 -9.30
N SER A 409 12.35 -28.95 -8.27
CA SER A 409 12.91 -27.82 -7.51
C SER A 409 12.17 -27.43 -6.24
N ILE A 410 12.91 -26.85 -5.29
CA ILE A 410 12.42 -26.25 -4.05
C ILE A 410 13.03 -24.85 -3.91
N GLY A 411 12.20 -23.82 -3.86
CA GLY A 411 12.63 -22.44 -3.70
C GLY A 411 13.15 -22.11 -2.30
N ALA A 412 13.75 -20.92 -2.16
CA ALA A 412 14.24 -20.44 -0.87
C ALA A 412 13.10 -20.35 0.15
N TYR A 413 13.38 -20.72 1.40
CA TYR A 413 12.41 -20.73 2.51
C TYR A 413 11.12 -21.54 2.27
N ALA A 414 11.07 -22.42 1.26
CA ALA A 414 9.83 -23.07 0.83
C ALA A 414 9.09 -23.78 1.97
N PHE A 415 9.78 -24.44 2.89
CA PHE A 415 9.22 -25.12 4.08
C PHE A 415 9.74 -24.52 5.38
N ALA A 416 10.28 -23.30 5.36
CA ALA A 416 10.79 -22.68 6.58
C ALA A 416 9.66 -22.45 7.60
N ASP A 417 9.99 -22.54 8.88
CA ASP A 417 9.10 -22.43 10.02
C ASP A 417 7.93 -23.46 10.03
N CYS A 418 8.07 -24.59 9.31
CA CYS A 418 7.20 -25.76 9.47
C CYS A 418 7.50 -26.47 10.81
N THR A 419 7.14 -25.84 11.92
CA THR A 419 7.54 -26.23 13.28
C THR A 419 6.98 -27.57 13.75
N ALA A 420 5.97 -28.14 13.07
CA ALA A 420 5.37 -29.43 13.41
C ALA A 420 5.94 -30.62 12.61
N LEU A 421 6.84 -30.37 11.66
CA LEU A 421 7.49 -31.39 10.85
C LEU A 421 8.49 -32.18 11.71
N THR A 422 8.35 -33.51 11.77
CA THR A 422 9.21 -34.38 12.62
C THR A 422 10.13 -35.29 11.83
N GLU A 423 9.73 -35.66 10.61
CA GLU A 423 10.52 -36.50 9.70
C GLU A 423 10.51 -35.92 8.30
N LEU A 424 11.69 -35.75 7.70
CA LEU A 424 11.86 -35.34 6.31
C LEU A 424 12.56 -36.45 5.55
N VAL A 425 11.97 -36.88 4.43
CA VAL A 425 12.56 -37.83 3.49
C VAL A 425 12.70 -37.15 2.14
N ILE A 426 13.91 -37.12 1.59
CA ILE A 426 14.21 -36.64 0.23
C ILE A 426 14.76 -37.83 -0.54
N GLU A 427 14.08 -38.27 -1.60
CA GLU A 427 14.39 -39.52 -2.29
C GLU A 427 15.55 -39.39 -3.28
N THR A 428 15.55 -38.39 -4.18
CA THR A 428 16.58 -38.28 -5.24
C THR A 428 16.87 -36.85 -5.76
N ILE A 429 16.33 -35.80 -5.14
CA ILE A 429 16.43 -34.43 -5.68
C ILE A 429 17.89 -33.98 -5.86
N SER A 430 18.18 -33.36 -7.01
CA SER A 430 19.47 -32.71 -7.24
C SER A 430 19.62 -31.49 -6.32
N PRO A 431 20.73 -31.36 -5.58
CA PRO A 431 20.94 -30.25 -4.64
C PRO A 431 21.06 -28.84 -5.21
N ASP A 432 21.41 -28.66 -6.50
CA ASP A 432 21.39 -27.35 -7.19
C ASP A 432 19.98 -26.71 -7.21
N VAL A 433 19.04 -27.44 -6.67
CA VAL A 433 17.62 -27.27 -6.82
C VAL A 433 16.92 -27.16 -5.45
N LEU A 434 17.70 -27.18 -4.34
CA LEU A 434 17.24 -26.85 -2.99
C LEU A 434 17.63 -25.41 -2.65
N GLY A 435 16.64 -24.55 -2.49
CA GLY A 435 16.82 -23.14 -2.20
C GLY A 435 17.37 -22.88 -0.79
N ALA A 436 18.02 -21.74 -0.63
CA ALA A 436 18.52 -21.24 0.64
C ALA A 436 17.44 -21.28 1.73
N TYR A 437 17.78 -21.79 2.91
CA TYR A 437 16.90 -21.84 4.08
C TYR A 437 15.58 -22.59 3.89
N ALA A 438 15.49 -23.49 2.89
CA ALA A 438 14.25 -24.19 2.56
C ALA A 438 13.57 -24.87 3.76
N PHE A 439 14.32 -25.30 4.78
CA PHE A 439 13.80 -25.94 6.01
C PHE A 439 14.30 -25.25 7.29
N LYS A 440 14.63 -23.95 7.21
CA LYS A 440 14.98 -23.14 8.39
C LYS A 440 13.84 -23.15 9.40
N GLY A 441 14.12 -23.22 10.70
CA GLY A 441 13.10 -23.12 11.76
C GLY A 441 12.18 -24.33 11.91
N CYS A 442 12.47 -25.45 11.23
CA CYS A 442 11.80 -26.74 11.45
C CYS A 442 12.22 -27.38 12.78
N SER A 443 11.85 -26.73 13.89
CA SER A 443 12.36 -27.02 15.23
C SER A 443 11.98 -28.40 15.79
N SER A 444 10.94 -29.07 15.28
CA SER A 444 10.57 -30.43 15.70
C SER A 444 11.19 -31.54 14.83
N LEU A 445 12.02 -31.19 13.84
CA LEU A 445 12.59 -32.17 12.92
C LEU A 445 13.62 -33.05 13.65
N GLU A 446 13.30 -34.32 13.83
CA GLU A 446 14.13 -35.30 14.54
C GLU A 446 14.84 -36.28 13.61
N SER A 447 14.24 -36.55 12.44
CA SER A 447 14.70 -37.56 11.49
C SER A 447 14.82 -36.97 10.09
N LEU A 448 15.98 -37.16 9.47
CA LEU A 448 16.29 -36.69 8.12
C LEU A 448 16.83 -37.83 7.27
N THR A 449 16.11 -38.16 6.19
CA THR A 449 16.55 -39.09 5.16
C THR A 449 16.86 -38.32 3.88
N ILE A 450 18.06 -38.50 3.33
CA ILE A 450 18.55 -37.72 2.18
C ILE A 450 19.44 -38.57 1.27
N PRO A 451 19.53 -38.25 -0.03
CA PRO A 451 20.36 -39.01 -0.95
C PRO A 451 21.86 -38.83 -0.68
N ILE A 452 22.68 -39.87 -0.90
CA ILE A 452 24.13 -39.80 -0.67
C ILE A 452 24.88 -38.96 -1.71
N LYS A 453 24.30 -38.83 -2.92
CA LYS A 453 24.87 -38.09 -4.06
C LYS A 453 24.64 -36.57 -4.02
N VAL A 454 24.28 -36.01 -2.87
CA VAL A 454 23.88 -34.60 -2.79
C VAL A 454 25.12 -33.67 -2.72
N GLN A 455 25.56 -33.14 -3.87
CA GLN A 455 26.41 -31.93 -4.00
C GLN A 455 25.66 -30.62 -3.70
N MET A 456 25.52 -30.18 -2.45
CA MET A 456 24.98 -28.84 -2.17
C MET A 456 25.89 -27.73 -2.72
N VAL A 457 25.56 -27.18 -3.89
CA VAL A 457 26.11 -25.90 -4.37
C VAL A 457 25.25 -24.78 -3.79
N THR A 458 25.38 -24.56 -2.48
CA THR A 458 25.19 -23.20 -2.01
C THR A 458 26.49 -22.47 -2.32
N ASP A 459 26.44 -21.20 -2.70
CA ASP A 459 27.61 -20.34 -2.91
C ASP A 459 28.47 -20.14 -1.63
N GLY A 460 28.32 -21.03 -0.65
CA GLY A 460 28.95 -21.01 0.66
C GLY A 460 28.34 -19.96 1.58
N LYS A 461 27.25 -19.26 1.22
CA LYS A 461 26.65 -18.21 2.06
C LYS A 461 25.46 -18.71 2.87
N ASP A 462 24.52 -19.45 2.27
CA ASP A 462 23.22 -19.74 2.89
C ASP A 462 22.91 -21.25 3.01
N PRO A 463 22.66 -21.81 4.22
CA PRO A 463 22.37 -23.23 4.42
C PRO A 463 20.89 -23.59 4.16
N VAL A 464 20.57 -24.86 3.87
CA VAL A 464 19.17 -25.35 3.73
C VAL A 464 18.44 -25.48 5.06
N PHE A 465 19.16 -25.95 6.09
CA PHE A 465 18.71 -26.02 7.47
C PHE A 465 19.45 -24.98 8.29
N ASP A 466 18.87 -24.48 9.38
CA ASP A 466 19.63 -23.68 10.34
C ASP A 466 20.41 -24.57 11.33
N THR A 467 21.26 -23.92 12.13
CA THR A 467 22.07 -24.57 13.16
C THR A 467 21.27 -25.00 14.40
N GLU A 468 19.95 -24.79 14.43
CA GLU A 468 19.09 -24.99 15.61
C GLU A 468 18.17 -26.22 15.49
N SER A 469 18.32 -27.03 14.44
CA SER A 469 17.50 -28.24 14.25
C SER A 469 17.75 -29.31 15.33
N ASN A 470 16.68 -30.01 15.76
CA ASN A 470 16.73 -31.09 16.77
C ASN A 470 17.02 -32.47 16.16
N ILE A 471 17.67 -32.53 15.00
CA ILE A 471 17.83 -33.76 14.23
C ILE A 471 18.81 -34.70 14.95
N THR A 472 18.31 -35.86 15.35
CA THR A 472 19.09 -36.91 16.03
C THR A 472 19.24 -38.17 15.18
N ARG A 473 18.43 -38.34 14.13
CA ARG A 473 18.49 -39.51 13.24
C ARG A 473 18.76 -39.07 11.81
N TYR A 474 19.86 -39.53 11.25
CA TYR A 474 20.23 -39.29 9.86
C TYR A 474 20.22 -40.61 9.10
N SER A 475 19.56 -40.62 7.93
CA SER A 475 19.56 -41.75 7.02
C SER A 475 20.00 -41.31 5.63
N PHE A 476 20.89 -42.08 5.02
CA PHE A 476 21.47 -41.79 3.72
C PHE A 476 21.03 -42.87 2.72
N VAL A 477 20.41 -42.45 1.62
CA VAL A 477 19.83 -43.35 0.60
C VAL A 477 20.45 -43.14 -0.79
N GLY A 478 20.22 -44.04 -1.74
CA GLY A 478 20.68 -43.93 -3.13
C GLY A 478 21.93 -44.73 -3.47
N PHE A 479 22.38 -44.63 -4.73
CA PHE A 479 23.47 -45.45 -5.29
C PHE A 479 24.70 -44.62 -5.67
N GLY A 480 25.90 -45.04 -5.26
CA GLY A 480 27.20 -44.51 -5.67
C GLY A 480 27.90 -43.59 -4.67
N LYS A 481 28.88 -42.81 -5.14
CA LYS A 481 29.77 -41.98 -4.33
C LYS A 481 29.24 -40.56 -4.10
N SER A 482 29.46 -40.00 -2.91
CA SER A 482 29.31 -38.57 -2.67
C SER A 482 30.43 -37.82 -3.41
N ASP A 483 30.10 -36.86 -4.27
CA ASP A 483 31.11 -36.10 -5.04
C ASP A 483 31.36 -34.74 -4.39
N LEU A 484 31.89 -34.68 -3.15
CA LEU A 484 32.28 -33.39 -2.56
C LEU A 484 33.75 -33.08 -2.90
N ALA A 485 33.99 -31.96 -3.60
CA ALA A 485 35.33 -31.58 -4.02
C ALA A 485 36.27 -31.35 -2.81
N ALA A 486 37.44 -32.00 -2.82
CA ALA A 486 38.46 -31.99 -1.76
C ALA A 486 38.91 -30.59 -1.24
N ASN A 487 38.61 -29.52 -1.96
CA ASN A 487 38.99 -28.14 -1.60
C ASN A 487 37.91 -27.37 -0.80
N TYR A 488 36.68 -27.89 -0.69
CA TYR A 488 35.59 -27.25 0.07
C TYR A 488 35.75 -27.40 1.60
N TYR A 489 36.50 -28.41 2.03
CA TYR A 489 36.58 -28.88 3.42
C TYR A 489 37.27 -27.95 4.42
N SER A 490 38.12 -27.02 3.99
CA SER A 490 38.89 -26.17 4.91
C SER A 490 38.22 -24.82 5.22
N THR A 491 37.44 -24.27 4.28
CA THR A 491 36.93 -22.89 4.36
C THR A 491 35.43 -22.83 4.71
N TYR A 492 34.66 -23.89 4.38
CA TYR A 492 33.19 -23.92 4.53
C TYR A 492 32.67 -25.15 5.27
N ALA A 493 33.52 -25.82 6.06
CA ALA A 493 33.14 -27.02 6.83
C ALA A 493 31.92 -26.81 7.75
N THR A 494 31.63 -25.56 8.13
CA THR A 494 30.45 -25.18 8.92
C THR A 494 29.16 -25.01 8.14
N LYS A 495 29.17 -25.41 6.86
CA LYS A 495 28.11 -25.12 5.89
C LYS A 495 27.91 -26.27 4.91
N MET A 496 28.51 -27.44 5.21
CA MET A 496 28.29 -28.65 4.42
C MET A 496 26.86 -29.18 4.64
N PRO A 497 26.27 -29.93 3.69
CA PRO A 497 24.93 -30.53 3.83
C PRO A 497 24.76 -31.35 5.12
N TRP A 498 25.87 -31.88 5.60
CA TRP A 498 26.01 -32.78 6.74
C TRP A 498 26.63 -32.08 7.95
N TYR A 499 26.81 -30.76 7.87
CA TYR A 499 27.41 -30.01 8.95
C TYR A 499 26.47 -30.01 10.14
N TYR A 500 26.93 -30.68 11.18
CA TYR A 500 26.21 -30.86 12.40
C TYR A 500 26.70 -29.85 13.44
N SER A 501 25.86 -28.87 13.75
CA SER A 501 26.12 -27.92 14.84
C SER A 501 24.94 -27.81 15.78
N THR A 502 24.40 -28.92 16.29
CA THR A 502 23.43 -28.79 17.40
C THR A 502 24.16 -28.22 18.62
N PRO A 503 23.72 -27.11 19.22
CA PRO A 503 24.25 -26.66 20.49
C PRO A 503 23.77 -27.62 21.60
N GLY A 504 24.59 -28.60 22.02
CA GLY A 504 24.28 -29.44 23.18
C GLY A 504 24.66 -30.94 23.07
N THR A 505 24.33 -31.69 24.12
CA THR A 505 24.59 -33.14 24.32
C THR A 505 23.68 -34.04 23.47
N ALA A 506 23.46 -33.71 22.20
CA ALA A 506 22.60 -34.51 21.34
C ALA A 506 23.29 -35.82 20.94
N ASN A 507 22.51 -36.89 21.01
CA ASN A 507 22.90 -38.27 20.74
C ASN A 507 22.41 -38.63 19.34
N ILE A 508 23.34 -38.86 18.41
CA ILE A 508 23.03 -39.01 16.98
C ILE A 508 23.11 -40.48 16.57
N SER A 509 22.17 -40.94 15.75
CA SER A 509 22.25 -42.22 15.06
C SER A 509 22.29 -41.99 13.56
N VAL A 510 23.20 -42.68 12.87
CA VAL A 510 23.40 -42.58 11.42
C VAL A 510 23.11 -43.94 10.78
N SER A 511 22.37 -43.98 9.68
CA SER A 511 22.19 -45.18 8.87
C SER A 511 22.45 -44.92 7.40
N PHE A 512 23.03 -45.90 6.71
CA PHE A 512 23.20 -45.91 5.27
C PHE A 512 22.38 -47.06 4.69
N ALA A 513 21.63 -46.80 3.62
CA ALA A 513 20.80 -47.81 2.95
C ALA A 513 21.63 -48.67 1.98
N ASP A 514 21.15 -49.88 1.73
CA ASP A 514 21.74 -50.79 0.75
C ASP A 514 21.87 -50.12 -0.64
N GLY A 515 23.07 -50.16 -1.22
CA GLY A 515 23.39 -49.49 -2.49
C GLY A 515 24.32 -48.28 -2.35
N VAL A 516 24.50 -47.76 -1.13
CA VAL A 516 25.58 -46.83 -0.79
C VAL A 516 26.93 -47.55 -0.89
N THR A 517 27.84 -47.07 -1.75
CA THR A 517 29.16 -47.72 -1.99
C THR A 517 30.34 -46.99 -1.38
N ASP A 518 30.25 -45.66 -1.24
CA ASP A 518 31.36 -44.82 -0.78
C ASP A 518 30.86 -43.69 0.13
N ILE A 519 31.63 -43.38 1.18
CA ILE A 519 31.34 -42.31 2.15
C ILE A 519 32.52 -41.33 2.16
N ASP A 520 32.30 -40.06 1.85
CA ASP A 520 33.38 -39.06 1.82
C ASP A 520 33.99 -38.76 3.20
N ALA A 521 35.26 -38.37 3.17
CA ALA A 521 35.94 -37.80 4.32
C ALA A 521 35.17 -36.56 4.84
N TYR A 522 35.14 -36.39 6.17
CA TYR A 522 34.46 -35.27 6.84
C TYR A 522 32.95 -35.15 6.57
N MET A 523 32.28 -36.22 6.10
CA MET A 523 30.82 -36.27 6.01
C MET A 523 30.16 -35.94 7.35
N PHE A 524 30.79 -36.24 8.49
CA PHE A 524 30.32 -35.79 9.79
C PHE A 524 31.38 -34.96 10.48
N LYS A 525 31.03 -33.71 10.82
CA LYS A 525 31.86 -32.84 11.64
C LYS A 525 31.01 -32.31 12.80
N ALA A 526 31.32 -32.76 14.02
CA ALA A 526 30.77 -32.16 15.23
C ALA A 526 31.55 -30.89 15.58
N THR A 527 30.85 -29.79 15.85
CA THR A 527 31.47 -28.62 16.50
C THR A 527 31.68 -28.83 17.98
N ALA A 528 32.56 -28.02 18.58
CA ALA A 528 32.81 -28.01 20.02
C ALA A 528 31.50 -28.03 20.83
N GLY A 529 31.30 -29.13 21.55
CA GLY A 529 30.08 -29.47 22.27
C GLY A 529 30.04 -30.98 22.55
N ASN A 530 29.36 -31.41 23.62
CA ASN A 530 29.31 -32.82 24.07
C ASN A 530 28.40 -33.72 23.19
N SER A 531 28.21 -33.43 21.90
CA SER A 531 27.40 -34.28 21.02
C SER A 531 28.11 -35.61 20.76
N ARG A 532 27.36 -36.72 20.73
CA ARG A 532 27.91 -38.08 20.58
C ARG A 532 27.21 -38.81 19.43
N VAL A 533 27.98 -39.46 18.57
CA VAL A 533 27.43 -40.48 17.66
C VAL A 533 27.24 -41.75 18.47
N LEU A 534 25.99 -42.18 18.64
CA LEU A 534 25.62 -43.40 19.37
C LEU A 534 25.80 -44.66 18.53
N SER A 535 25.41 -44.59 17.25
CA SER A 535 25.44 -45.72 16.35
C SER A 535 25.62 -45.26 14.91
N ILE A 536 26.32 -46.09 14.15
CA ILE A 536 26.41 -45.99 12.70
C ILE A 536 26.04 -47.36 12.14
N ASN A 537 24.98 -47.42 11.35
CA ASN A 537 24.59 -48.62 10.61
C ASN A 537 25.11 -48.51 9.17
N MET A 538 26.07 -49.37 8.82
CA MET A 538 26.72 -49.44 7.51
C MET A 538 26.21 -50.65 6.73
N PRO A 539 25.81 -50.52 5.45
CA PRO A 539 25.49 -51.67 4.60
C PRO A 539 26.78 -52.35 4.13
N ASP A 540 26.68 -53.63 3.80
CA ASP A 540 27.81 -54.43 3.28
C ASP A 540 28.35 -53.92 1.93
N THR A 541 27.63 -52.99 1.29
CA THR A 541 28.01 -52.37 0.01
C THR A 541 29.06 -51.28 0.14
N VAL A 542 29.34 -50.77 1.34
CA VAL A 542 30.39 -49.75 1.57
C VAL A 542 31.77 -50.40 1.48
N THR A 543 32.63 -49.89 0.60
CA THR A 543 33.99 -50.43 0.37
C THR A 543 35.11 -49.65 1.04
#